data_AF-A0A2A3SWK4-F1
#
_entry.id   AF-A0A2A3SWK4-F1
#
_cell.length_a   1.000
_cell.length_b   1.000
_cell.length_c   1.000
_cell.angle_alpha   90.00
_cell.angle_beta   90.00
_cell.angle_gamma   90.00
#
_symmetry.space_group_name_H-M   'P 1'
#
loop_
_entity.id
_entity.type
_entity.pdbx_description
1 polymer ?
#
loop_
_entity_poly.entity_id
_entity_poly.type
_entity_poly.pdbx_seq_one_letter_code
_entity_poly.pdbx_strand_id
1 'polypeptide(L)'
;MSSGSVLPSAERMESLLKVGALPLLTVAFLLTLVLGSFLFPLPSFHTDLAEFSPVSDTDAAEARILAEFGEESRILGVHVTSTSSDGNALSIASLQQQQTDLEALREWASQNGHLIEGSMTAPEIIQRALDEETGDGLSLQDVTSWEQLINETVPEGTQCIDGAADEELVTLAGFAKDALVHRDLVFEETTCAWLDANRSSGDATPFASSTLWVLYINPDLEDEVRQNMVNLLRLQLNQMEAADGSDLEYGVISNDLISHDTAAEAAHHGPPHKTNHVGLAVVLDPGRVGPEDEAVLSVEIGIEHDPETVGLCEVGIAAAVGRDDRARVLGETDDAKIERVGGVDDADFRPLGSGLSLE
;
A
#
# COMPACT_ATOMS: atom_id res chain seq x y z
N MET A 1 -21.92 38.65 -73.67
CA MET A 1 -21.87 39.06 -72.25
C MET A 1 -22.35 37.90 -71.41
N SER A 2 -21.42 37.36 -70.62
CA SER A 2 -21.61 36.30 -69.64
C SER A 2 -22.16 36.92 -68.35
N SER A 3 -23.17 36.29 -67.78
CA SER A 3 -23.57 36.32 -66.37
C SER A 3 -24.50 35.12 -66.24
N GLY A 4 -24.03 33.91 -65.95
CA GLY A 4 -23.31 33.61 -64.71
C GLY A 4 -24.33 33.35 -63.60
N SER A 5 -25.32 32.47 -63.84
CA SER A 5 -26.23 32.01 -62.81
C SER A 5 -25.49 31.06 -61.87
N VAL A 6 -24.94 31.62 -60.80
CA VAL A 6 -24.51 30.87 -59.63
C VAL A 6 -25.79 30.29 -58.99
N LEU A 7 -26.09 29.03 -59.30
CA LEU A 7 -27.09 28.26 -58.57
C LEU A 7 -26.74 28.31 -57.07
N PRO A 8 -27.72 28.57 -56.18
CA PRO A 8 -27.46 28.66 -54.75
C PRO A 8 -26.89 27.33 -54.28
N SER A 9 -25.75 27.36 -53.59
CA SER A 9 -24.98 26.17 -53.20
C SER A 9 -25.82 25.09 -52.50
N ALA A 10 -26.92 25.48 -51.86
CA ALA A 10 -27.87 24.60 -51.19
C ALA A 10 -28.60 23.63 -52.13
N GLU A 11 -29.16 24.09 -53.26
CA GLU A 11 -29.90 23.23 -54.20
C GLU A 11 -28.97 22.25 -54.95
N ARG A 12 -27.72 22.65 -55.20
CA ARG A 12 -26.69 21.76 -55.75
C ARG A 12 -26.28 20.67 -54.75
N MET A 13 -26.15 21.01 -53.47
CA MET A 13 -25.88 20.04 -52.41
C MET A 13 -27.03 19.03 -52.26
N GLU A 14 -28.28 19.49 -52.27
CA GLU A 14 -29.45 18.61 -52.15
C GLU A 14 -29.55 17.61 -53.30
N SER A 15 -29.33 18.08 -54.54
CA SER A 15 -29.28 17.23 -55.73
C SER A 15 -28.15 16.19 -55.68
N LEU A 16 -26.93 16.62 -55.28
CA LEU A 16 -25.77 15.74 -55.18
C LEU A 16 -25.92 14.68 -54.08
N LEU A 17 -26.51 15.03 -52.92
CA LEU A 17 -26.82 14.09 -51.85
C LEU A 17 -27.89 13.08 -52.27
N LYS A 18 -28.94 13.52 -52.99
CA LYS A 18 -30.04 12.64 -53.39
C LYS A 18 -29.62 11.59 -54.43
N VAL A 19 -28.74 11.96 -55.36
CA VAL A 19 -28.16 11.05 -56.36
C VAL A 19 -27.01 10.23 -55.77
N GLY A 20 -26.22 10.81 -54.87
CA GLY A 20 -25.05 10.19 -54.24
C GLY A 20 -25.34 9.42 -52.95
N ALA A 21 -26.58 9.39 -52.44
CA ALA A 21 -26.90 8.83 -51.12
C ALA A 21 -26.49 7.35 -50.98
N LEU A 22 -26.77 6.52 -51.98
CA LEU A 22 -26.47 5.08 -51.94
C LEU A 22 -24.94 4.78 -52.00
N PRO A 23 -24.15 5.37 -52.92
CA PRO A 23 -22.70 5.20 -52.89
C PRO A 23 -22.06 5.81 -51.65
N LEU A 24 -22.58 6.92 -51.12
CA LEU A 24 -22.07 7.53 -49.89
C LEU A 24 -22.31 6.64 -48.67
N LEU A 25 -23.51 6.06 -48.53
CA LEU A 25 -23.85 5.13 -47.45
C LEU A 25 -23.01 3.85 -47.52
N THR A 26 -22.77 3.31 -48.71
CA THR A 26 -21.95 2.11 -48.88
C THR A 26 -20.49 2.38 -48.55
N VAL A 27 -19.94 3.53 -48.96
CA VAL A 27 -18.58 3.94 -48.57
C VAL A 27 -18.50 4.18 -47.07
N ALA A 28 -19.47 4.86 -46.46
CA ALA A 28 -19.50 5.09 -45.01
C ALA A 28 -19.60 3.77 -44.23
N PHE A 29 -20.44 2.83 -44.68
CA PHE A 29 -20.56 1.51 -44.05
C PHE A 29 -19.27 0.69 -44.16
N LEU A 30 -18.65 0.66 -45.35
CA LEU A 30 -17.35 0.01 -45.55
C LEU A 30 -16.27 0.67 -44.69
N LEU A 31 -16.26 2.00 -44.60
CA LEU A 31 -15.34 2.74 -43.75
C LEU A 31 -15.56 2.39 -42.27
N THR A 32 -16.81 2.29 -41.80
CA THR A 32 -17.13 1.85 -40.44
C THR A 32 -16.68 0.42 -40.18
N LEU A 33 -16.82 -0.49 -41.14
CA LEU A 33 -16.32 -1.87 -41.00
C LEU A 33 -14.78 -1.91 -40.95
N VAL A 34 -14.10 -1.09 -41.76
CA VAL A 34 -12.64 -0.96 -41.74
C VAL A 34 -12.18 -0.36 -40.41
N LEU A 35 -12.79 0.72 -39.93
CA LEU A 35 -12.47 1.32 -38.63
C LEU A 35 -12.79 0.36 -37.48
N GLY A 36 -13.91 -0.34 -37.54
CA GLY A 36 -14.28 -1.37 -36.57
C GLY A 36 -13.31 -2.56 -36.56
N SER A 37 -12.66 -2.86 -37.69
CA SER A 37 -11.65 -3.92 -37.73
C SER A 37 -10.37 -3.56 -36.96
N PHE A 38 -10.05 -2.28 -36.78
CA PHE A 38 -8.93 -1.85 -35.92
C PHE A 38 -9.21 -2.02 -34.42
N LEU A 39 -10.46 -2.33 -34.04
CA LEU A 39 -10.84 -2.68 -32.67
C LEU A 39 -10.75 -4.18 -32.39
N PHE A 40 -10.26 -5.00 -33.34
CA PHE A 40 -10.11 -6.44 -33.16
C PHE A 40 -8.67 -6.91 -33.42
N PRO A 41 -8.03 -7.57 -32.44
CA PRO A 41 -8.52 -7.77 -31.07
C PRO A 41 -8.71 -6.42 -30.35
N LEU A 42 -9.68 -6.37 -29.42
CA LEU A 42 -9.85 -5.17 -28.59
C LEU A 42 -8.51 -4.87 -27.93
N PRO A 43 -8.02 -3.62 -27.97
CA PRO A 43 -6.79 -3.28 -27.28
C PRO A 43 -6.93 -3.64 -25.80
N SER A 44 -5.87 -4.19 -25.21
CA SER A 44 -5.79 -4.36 -23.76
C SER A 44 -5.87 -2.98 -23.12
N PHE A 45 -6.89 -2.78 -22.28
CA PHE A 45 -6.94 -1.62 -21.41
C PHE A 45 -6.08 -1.95 -20.21
N HIS A 46 -4.84 -1.49 -20.23
CA HIS A 46 -3.95 -1.57 -19.09
C HIS A 46 -4.44 -0.53 -18.07
N THR A 47 -4.87 -1.01 -16.91
CA THR A 47 -5.32 -0.19 -15.77
C THR A 47 -4.25 -0.12 -14.70
N ASP A 48 -2.99 -0.26 -15.07
CA ASP A 48 -1.89 -0.04 -14.15
C ASP A 48 -1.86 1.43 -13.76
N LEU A 49 -1.82 1.69 -12.45
CA LEU A 49 -1.73 3.03 -11.87
C LEU A 49 -0.52 3.80 -12.42
N ALA A 50 0.59 3.12 -12.68
CA ALA A 50 1.81 3.73 -13.21
C ALA A 50 1.60 4.33 -14.62
N GLU A 51 0.77 3.70 -15.45
CA GLU A 51 0.54 4.12 -16.84
C GLU A 51 -0.33 5.39 -16.95
N PHE A 52 -1.01 5.77 -15.85
CA PHE A 52 -1.75 7.03 -15.77
C PHE A 52 -0.87 8.24 -15.41
N SER A 53 0.41 8.02 -15.08
CA SER A 53 1.34 9.10 -14.74
C SER A 53 1.90 9.78 -16.00
N PRO A 54 1.97 11.13 -16.05
CA PRO A 54 2.52 11.83 -17.21
C PRO A 54 4.03 11.58 -17.33
N VAL A 55 4.49 11.39 -18.58
CA VAL A 55 5.92 11.21 -18.88
C VAL A 55 6.71 12.43 -18.38
N SER A 56 7.73 12.19 -17.57
CA SER A 56 8.53 13.22 -16.89
C SER A 56 10.02 12.82 -16.78
N ASP A 57 10.87 13.76 -16.33
CA ASP A 57 12.29 13.46 -16.06
C ASP A 57 12.48 12.34 -15.00
N THR A 58 11.43 12.06 -14.21
CA THR A 58 11.37 10.95 -13.25
C THR A 58 11.46 9.60 -13.95
N ASP A 59 10.91 9.41 -15.16
CA ASP A 59 10.94 8.12 -15.87
C ASP A 59 12.38 7.75 -16.28
N ALA A 60 13.19 8.77 -16.61
CA ALA A 60 14.61 8.58 -16.90
C ALA A 60 15.41 8.28 -15.62
N ALA A 61 14.95 8.72 -14.45
CA ALA A 61 15.52 8.31 -13.17
C ALA A 61 15.11 6.87 -12.82
N GLU A 62 13.85 6.52 -12.99
CA GLU A 62 13.31 5.18 -12.79
C GLU A 62 14.04 4.15 -13.67
N ALA A 63 14.19 4.41 -14.97
CA ALA A 63 14.92 3.51 -15.86
C ALA A 63 16.39 3.29 -15.45
N ARG A 64 17.04 4.30 -14.83
CA ARG A 64 18.40 4.15 -14.28
C ARG A 64 18.42 3.31 -13.01
N ILE A 65 17.44 3.49 -12.13
CA ILE A 65 17.28 2.70 -10.91
C ILE A 65 16.98 1.25 -11.29
N LEU A 66 16.02 1.02 -12.18
CA LEU A 66 15.64 -0.32 -12.64
C LEU A 66 16.81 -1.07 -13.30
N ALA A 67 17.65 -0.36 -14.05
CA ALA A 67 18.83 -0.96 -14.68
C ALA A 67 19.90 -1.43 -13.67
N GLU A 68 19.96 -0.81 -12.49
CA GLU A 68 20.96 -1.12 -11.45
C GLU A 68 20.40 -2.06 -10.38
N PHE A 69 19.15 -1.87 -9.96
CA PHE A 69 18.52 -2.56 -8.84
C PHE A 69 17.56 -3.68 -9.27
N GLY A 70 17.20 -3.76 -10.55
CA GLY A 70 16.20 -4.70 -11.06
C GLY A 70 14.77 -4.20 -10.87
N GLU A 71 13.78 -5.08 -11.09
CA GLU A 71 12.39 -4.76 -10.83
C GLU A 71 12.10 -4.67 -9.32
N GLU A 72 11.31 -3.69 -8.92
CA GLU A 72 10.94 -3.48 -7.53
C GLU A 72 9.92 -4.53 -7.08
N SER A 73 10.20 -5.22 -5.97
CA SER A 73 9.23 -6.12 -5.34
C SER A 73 7.96 -5.35 -4.98
N ARG A 74 6.79 -5.89 -5.38
CA ARG A 74 5.51 -5.26 -5.02
C ARG A 74 5.13 -5.64 -3.59
N ILE A 75 4.77 -4.65 -2.77
CA ILE A 75 4.34 -4.90 -1.40
C ILE A 75 2.85 -5.28 -1.36
N LEU A 76 2.54 -6.36 -0.65
CA LEU A 76 1.19 -6.75 -0.26
C LEU A 76 1.07 -6.66 1.27
N GLY A 77 0.21 -5.76 1.73
CA GLY A 77 -0.11 -5.63 3.15
C GLY A 77 -1.28 -6.53 3.54
N VAL A 78 -1.10 -7.32 4.61
CA VAL A 78 -2.19 -8.09 5.24
C VAL A 78 -2.37 -7.59 6.66
N HIS A 79 -3.49 -6.92 6.92
CA HIS A 79 -3.91 -6.48 8.23
C HIS A 79 -4.56 -7.65 8.97
N VAL A 80 -3.99 -8.03 10.10
CA VAL A 80 -4.44 -9.16 10.91
C VAL A 80 -5.07 -8.65 12.18
N THR A 81 -6.36 -8.90 12.36
CA THR A 81 -7.11 -8.49 13.54
C THR A 81 -7.48 -9.70 14.39
N SER A 82 -7.31 -9.60 15.71
CA SER A 82 -7.71 -10.66 16.63
C SER A 82 -9.21 -10.59 16.92
N THR A 83 -9.92 -11.68 16.68
CA THR A 83 -11.35 -11.85 17.02
C THR A 83 -11.55 -12.73 18.26
N SER A 84 -10.45 -13.20 18.86
CA SER A 84 -10.37 -13.86 20.15
C SER A 84 -11.09 -13.08 21.26
N SER A 85 -11.44 -13.76 22.35
CA SER A 85 -12.15 -13.13 23.48
C SER A 85 -11.38 -12.01 24.18
N ASP A 86 -10.05 -12.02 24.08
CA ASP A 86 -9.18 -10.97 24.64
C ASP A 86 -8.87 -9.85 23.61
N GLY A 87 -9.20 -10.06 22.33
CA GLY A 87 -8.91 -9.13 21.24
C GLY A 87 -7.42 -8.84 21.03
N ASN A 88 -6.52 -9.69 21.56
CA ASN A 88 -5.09 -9.43 21.53
C ASN A 88 -4.38 -10.20 20.40
N ALA A 89 -4.00 -9.49 19.34
CA ALA A 89 -3.26 -10.06 18.22
C ALA A 89 -1.83 -10.48 18.60
N LEU A 90 -1.29 -9.98 19.71
CA LEU A 90 0.01 -10.35 20.25
C LEU A 90 -0.05 -11.45 21.30
N SER A 91 -1.23 -12.02 21.61
CA SER A 91 -1.29 -13.18 22.50
C SER A 91 -0.47 -14.34 21.90
N ILE A 92 0.09 -15.22 22.73
CA ILE A 92 0.85 -16.38 22.22
C ILE A 92 0.00 -17.25 21.29
N ALA A 93 -1.28 -17.47 21.63
CA ALA A 93 -2.20 -18.22 20.79
C ALA A 93 -2.41 -17.53 19.42
N SER A 94 -2.63 -16.21 19.42
CA SER A 94 -2.78 -15.44 18.19
C SER A 94 -1.51 -15.45 17.34
N LEU A 95 -0.33 -15.33 17.95
CA LEU A 95 0.95 -15.40 17.25
C LEU A 95 1.23 -16.80 16.65
N GLN A 96 0.88 -17.87 17.36
CA GLN A 96 0.98 -19.25 16.87
C GLN A 96 0.04 -19.50 15.69
N GLN A 97 -1.20 -18.99 15.76
CA GLN A 97 -2.13 -19.07 14.64
C GLN A 97 -1.61 -18.25 13.45
N GLN A 98 -1.13 -17.03 13.68
CA GLN A 98 -0.53 -16.20 12.64
C GLN A 98 0.64 -16.92 11.94
N GLN A 99 1.53 -17.57 12.70
CA GLN A 99 2.64 -18.34 12.15
C GLN A 99 2.14 -19.51 11.30
N THR A 100 1.14 -20.25 11.78
CA THR A 100 0.55 -21.39 11.07
C THR A 100 -0.08 -20.96 9.74
N ASP A 101 -0.85 -19.88 9.77
CA ASP A 101 -1.55 -19.35 8.60
C ASP A 101 -0.55 -18.77 7.58
N LEU A 102 0.51 -18.10 8.05
CA LEU A 102 1.58 -17.59 7.20
C LEU A 102 2.36 -18.72 6.51
N GLU A 103 2.69 -19.80 7.23
CA GLU A 103 3.35 -20.99 6.66
C GLU A 103 2.46 -21.67 5.62
N ALA A 104 1.17 -21.84 5.90
CA ALA A 104 0.21 -22.39 4.94
C ALA A 104 0.09 -21.53 3.68
N LEU A 105 0.06 -20.20 3.84
CA LEU A 105 0.01 -19.25 2.74
C LEU A 105 1.27 -19.30 1.89
N ARG A 106 2.45 -19.42 2.50
CA ARG A 106 3.75 -19.54 1.82
C ARG A 106 3.88 -20.84 1.05
N GLU A 107 3.49 -21.95 1.66
CA GLU A 107 3.45 -23.25 1.00
C GLU A 107 2.55 -23.18 -0.23
N TRP A 108 1.34 -22.61 -0.08
CA TRP A 108 0.43 -22.39 -1.20
C TRP A 108 1.04 -21.49 -2.27
N ALA A 109 1.65 -20.35 -1.90
CA ALA A 109 2.28 -19.42 -2.82
C ALA A 109 3.46 -20.04 -3.57
N SER A 110 4.23 -20.92 -2.91
CA SER A 110 5.33 -21.66 -3.52
C SER A 110 4.82 -22.62 -4.60
N GLN A 111 3.69 -23.29 -4.36
CA GLN A 111 3.11 -24.26 -5.31
C GLN A 111 2.39 -23.58 -6.49
N ASN A 112 1.97 -22.33 -6.32
CA ASN A 112 1.18 -21.58 -7.29
C ASN A 112 1.98 -20.47 -7.96
N GLY A 113 3.23 -20.75 -8.37
CA GLY A 113 4.02 -19.81 -9.17
C GLY A 113 4.99 -18.93 -8.39
N HIS A 114 5.38 -19.33 -7.17
CA HIS A 114 6.37 -18.62 -6.34
C HIS A 114 6.02 -17.13 -6.16
N LEU A 115 4.78 -16.87 -5.72
CA LEU A 115 4.24 -15.52 -5.61
C LEU A 115 4.93 -14.67 -4.53
N ILE A 116 5.33 -15.27 -3.40
CA ILE A 116 5.91 -14.57 -2.26
C ILE A 116 7.41 -14.84 -2.25
N GLU A 117 8.24 -13.79 -2.35
CA GLU A 117 9.70 -13.89 -2.26
C GLU A 117 10.23 -13.70 -0.84
N GLY A 118 9.48 -12.95 -0.02
CA GLY A 118 9.83 -12.70 1.36
C GLY A 118 8.63 -12.16 2.15
N SER A 119 8.79 -12.10 3.46
CA SER A 119 7.85 -11.37 4.31
C SER A 119 8.53 -10.80 5.54
N MET A 120 7.84 -9.82 6.13
CA MET A 120 8.15 -9.25 7.42
C MET A 120 6.86 -9.26 8.23
N THR A 121 6.83 -10.08 9.28
CA THR A 121 5.66 -10.29 10.13
C THR A 121 6.07 -10.40 11.60
N ALA A 122 5.16 -10.07 12.51
CA ALA A 122 5.41 -10.21 13.95
C ALA A 122 5.85 -11.63 14.37
N PRO A 123 5.17 -12.72 13.98
CA PRO A 123 5.58 -14.06 14.40
C PRO A 123 6.96 -14.46 13.85
N GLU A 124 7.34 -14.01 12.65
CA GLU A 124 8.68 -14.28 12.11
C GLU A 124 9.79 -13.54 12.82
N ILE A 125 9.57 -12.27 13.20
CA ILE A 125 10.54 -11.51 13.99
C ILE A 125 10.76 -12.21 15.33
N ILE A 126 9.68 -12.69 15.95
CA ILE A 126 9.74 -13.43 17.22
C ILE A 126 10.46 -14.77 17.04
N GLN A 127 10.13 -15.54 16.00
CA GLN A 127 10.81 -16.81 15.71
C GLN A 127 12.30 -16.57 15.46
N ARG A 128 12.65 -15.52 14.72
CA ARG A 128 14.04 -15.16 14.48
C ARG A 128 14.80 -14.82 15.76
N ALA A 129 14.16 -14.09 16.69
CA ALA A 129 14.77 -13.80 17.99
C ALA A 129 14.98 -15.08 18.83
N LEU A 130 14.04 -16.03 18.77
CA LEU A 130 14.20 -17.35 19.38
C LEU A 130 15.36 -18.14 18.76
N ASP A 131 15.46 -18.13 17.43
CA ASP A 131 16.52 -18.84 16.69
C ASP A 131 17.91 -18.26 17.02
N GLU A 132 18.01 -16.95 17.20
CA GLU A 132 19.27 -16.27 17.52
C GLU A 132 19.77 -16.58 18.94
N GLU A 133 18.88 -16.67 19.94
CA GLU A 133 19.26 -16.89 21.35
C GLU A 133 19.33 -18.37 21.74
N THR A 134 18.41 -19.19 21.24
CA THR A 134 18.33 -20.63 21.58
C THR A 134 18.96 -21.55 20.55
N GLY A 135 19.37 -21.00 19.38
CA GLY A 135 19.63 -21.80 18.18
C GLY A 135 18.32 -22.33 17.58
N ASP A 136 18.37 -23.40 16.77
CA ASP A 136 17.17 -24.05 16.22
C ASP A 136 16.36 -24.88 17.26
N GLY A 137 16.39 -24.48 18.53
CA GLY A 137 15.99 -25.29 19.68
C GLY A 137 14.54 -25.13 20.13
N LEU A 138 13.94 -23.95 19.96
CA LEU A 138 12.59 -23.64 20.42
C LEU A 138 11.76 -22.95 19.33
N SER A 139 10.67 -23.60 18.93
CA SER A 139 9.70 -23.00 18.01
C SER A 139 8.69 -22.12 18.77
N LEU A 140 8.22 -21.06 18.14
CA LEU A 140 7.07 -20.26 18.59
C LEU A 140 5.85 -21.15 18.87
N GLN A 141 5.69 -22.26 18.15
CA GLN A 141 4.62 -23.24 18.37
C GLN A 141 4.72 -23.97 19.73
N ASP A 142 5.91 -24.00 20.34
CA ASP A 142 6.16 -24.64 21.63
C ASP A 142 6.16 -23.63 22.81
N VAL A 143 6.07 -22.34 22.53
CA VAL A 143 6.00 -21.28 23.53
C VAL A 143 4.61 -21.26 24.16
N THR A 144 4.53 -21.14 25.48
CA THR A 144 3.24 -21.17 26.21
C THR A 144 2.83 -19.83 26.80
N SER A 145 3.79 -18.91 27.01
CA SER A 145 3.52 -17.58 27.57
C SER A 145 4.57 -16.57 27.16
N TRP A 146 4.24 -15.28 27.28
CA TRP A 146 5.19 -14.18 27.04
C TRP A 146 6.34 -14.19 28.05
N GLU A 147 6.10 -14.59 29.30
CA GLU A 147 7.18 -14.75 30.27
C GLU A 147 8.21 -15.79 29.84
N GLN A 148 7.76 -16.92 29.28
CA GLN A 148 8.66 -17.91 28.70
C GLN A 148 9.42 -17.29 27.53
N LEU A 149 8.71 -16.66 26.58
CA LEU A 149 9.33 -16.05 25.40
C LEU A 149 10.43 -15.05 25.78
N ILE A 150 10.14 -14.15 26.73
CA ILE A 150 11.08 -13.13 27.18
C ILE A 150 12.24 -13.74 27.97
N ASN A 151 12.01 -14.80 28.75
CA ASN A 151 13.10 -15.46 29.48
C ASN A 151 14.07 -16.20 28.57
N GLU A 152 13.60 -16.70 27.43
CA GLU A 152 14.44 -17.39 26.44
C GLU A 152 15.18 -16.40 25.51
N THR A 153 14.63 -15.19 25.30
CA THR A 153 15.19 -14.20 24.35
C THR A 153 15.88 -13.00 25.00
N VAL A 154 15.58 -12.69 26.27
CA VAL A 154 16.12 -11.51 26.97
C VAL A 154 16.89 -11.94 28.21
N PRO A 155 18.19 -11.59 28.33
CA PRO A 155 19.01 -11.97 29.48
C PRO A 155 18.44 -11.57 30.84
N GLU A 156 18.67 -12.39 31.87
CA GLU A 156 18.28 -12.06 33.23
C GLU A 156 18.94 -10.73 33.70
N GLY A 157 18.17 -9.92 34.41
CA GLY A 157 18.61 -8.61 34.91
C GLY A 157 18.44 -7.44 33.93
N THR A 158 18.07 -7.70 32.67
CA THR A 158 17.71 -6.63 31.71
C THR A 158 16.45 -5.88 32.16
N GLN A 159 16.54 -4.56 32.20
CA GLN A 159 15.45 -3.62 32.45
C GLN A 159 14.97 -3.00 31.14
N CYS A 160 13.76 -2.45 31.12
CA CYS A 160 13.20 -1.86 29.90
C CYS A 160 14.05 -0.67 29.39
N ILE A 161 14.70 0.07 30.30
CA ILE A 161 15.56 1.21 29.93
C ILE A 161 16.92 0.79 29.34
N ASP A 162 17.35 -0.46 29.52
CA ASP A 162 18.67 -0.91 29.03
C ASP A 162 18.73 -0.89 27.51
N GLY A 163 17.61 -1.19 26.83
CA GLY A 163 17.50 -1.08 25.37
C GLY A 163 17.42 0.37 24.86
N ALA A 164 17.08 1.33 25.73
CA ALA A 164 16.92 2.74 25.34
C ALA A 164 18.25 3.48 25.17
N ALA A 165 19.37 2.89 25.61
CA ALA A 165 20.71 3.48 25.46
C ALA A 165 21.31 3.28 24.06
N ASP A 166 20.74 2.36 23.27
CA ASP A 166 21.20 2.03 21.92
C ASP A 166 20.30 2.72 20.89
N GLU A 167 20.78 3.84 20.32
CA GLU A 167 20.02 4.65 19.36
C GLU A 167 19.65 3.87 18.09
N GLU A 168 20.49 2.93 17.64
CA GLU A 168 20.23 2.13 16.45
C GLU A 168 19.10 1.13 16.73
N LEU A 169 19.18 0.43 17.87
CA LEU A 169 18.14 -0.49 18.32
C LEU A 169 16.81 0.22 18.53
N VAL A 170 16.81 1.37 19.21
CA VAL A 170 15.60 2.19 19.43
C VAL A 170 14.98 2.62 18.11
N THR A 171 15.80 3.02 17.13
CA THR A 171 15.32 3.43 15.81
C THR A 171 14.66 2.26 15.07
N LEU A 172 15.32 1.11 15.04
CA LEU A 172 14.82 -0.09 14.37
C LEU A 172 13.56 -0.63 15.03
N ALA A 173 13.57 -0.74 16.36
CA ALA A 173 12.42 -1.20 17.13
C ALA A 173 11.24 -0.22 17.01
N GLY A 174 11.51 1.09 17.00
CA GLY A 174 10.51 2.12 16.76
C GLY A 174 9.85 1.97 15.38
N PHE A 175 10.65 1.75 14.34
CA PHE A 175 10.13 1.48 12.99
C PHE A 175 9.29 0.20 12.95
N ALA A 176 9.79 -0.92 13.48
CA ALA A 176 9.06 -2.19 13.48
C ALA A 176 7.74 -2.07 14.24
N LYS A 177 7.76 -1.39 15.40
CA LYS A 177 6.57 -1.11 16.22
C LYS A 177 5.55 -0.26 15.45
N ASP A 178 5.98 0.84 14.83
CA ASP A 178 5.07 1.75 14.12
C ASP A 178 4.57 1.19 12.77
N ALA A 179 5.36 0.31 12.13
CA ALA A 179 5.02 -0.29 10.84
C ALA A 179 4.18 -1.56 10.97
N LEU A 180 4.48 -2.44 11.94
CA LEU A 180 3.91 -3.79 12.01
C LEU A 180 2.86 -3.97 13.11
N VAL A 181 2.80 -3.07 14.08
CA VAL A 181 1.91 -3.21 15.24
C VAL A 181 0.94 -2.05 15.27
N HIS A 182 -0.31 -2.34 15.62
CA HIS A 182 -1.32 -1.30 15.72
C HIS A 182 -0.98 -0.28 16.82
N ARG A 183 -1.47 0.96 16.64
CA ARG A 183 -1.15 2.11 17.52
C ARG A 183 -1.67 1.99 18.95
N ASP A 184 -2.52 1.00 19.23
CA ASP A 184 -3.02 0.69 20.56
C ASP A 184 -2.11 -0.26 21.33
N LEU A 185 -0.86 -0.43 20.87
CA LEU A 185 0.14 -1.21 21.56
C LEU A 185 0.32 -0.75 23.02
N VAL A 186 0.06 -1.66 23.96
CA VAL A 186 0.35 -1.51 25.38
C VAL A 186 1.45 -2.49 25.75
N PHE A 187 2.63 -1.97 26.10
CA PHE A 187 3.77 -2.77 26.55
C PHE A 187 4.51 -2.11 27.73
N GLU A 188 4.40 -0.79 27.90
CA GLU A 188 5.05 -0.05 29.00
C GLU A 188 4.55 -0.52 30.37
N GLU A 189 3.23 -0.66 30.55
CA GLU A 189 2.60 -1.08 31.81
C GLU A 189 2.57 -2.60 32.02
N THR A 190 2.90 -3.39 30.99
CA THR A 190 2.91 -4.85 31.03
C THR A 190 4.35 -5.37 30.96
N THR A 191 4.85 -5.64 29.76
CA THR A 191 6.18 -6.21 29.48
C THR A 191 7.30 -5.41 30.17
N CYS A 192 7.32 -4.09 30.03
CA CYS A 192 8.36 -3.25 30.62
C CYS A 192 8.26 -3.16 32.14
N ALA A 193 7.06 -2.95 32.70
CA ALA A 193 6.86 -2.96 34.14
C ALA A 193 7.25 -4.31 34.78
N TRP A 194 6.99 -5.43 34.07
CA TRP A 194 7.38 -6.76 34.51
C TRP A 194 8.90 -6.96 34.50
N LEU A 195 9.61 -6.48 33.45
CA LEU A 195 11.08 -6.48 33.40
C LEU A 195 11.68 -5.63 34.52
N ASP A 196 11.17 -4.41 34.73
CA ASP A 196 11.66 -3.49 35.76
C ASP A 196 11.37 -3.99 37.19
N ALA A 197 10.31 -4.79 37.37
CA ALA A 197 10.03 -5.54 38.60
C ALA A 197 10.90 -6.80 38.76
N ASN A 198 11.97 -6.93 37.97
CA ASN A 198 12.88 -8.07 37.95
C ASN A 198 12.13 -9.40 37.77
N ARG A 199 11.16 -9.43 36.86
CA ARG A 199 10.37 -10.62 36.49
C ARG A 199 9.59 -11.26 37.65
N SER A 200 9.32 -10.50 38.72
CA SER A 200 8.79 -11.05 39.97
C SER A 200 7.27 -10.86 40.16
N SER A 201 6.66 -9.95 39.40
CA SER A 201 5.23 -9.64 39.49
C SER A 201 4.73 -8.90 38.25
N GLY A 202 3.43 -9.03 37.94
CA GLY A 202 2.80 -8.40 36.78
C GLY A 202 2.45 -9.43 35.71
N ASP A 203 1.90 -8.95 34.60
CA ASP A 203 1.65 -9.70 33.37
C ASP A 203 2.65 -9.21 32.32
N ALA A 204 3.43 -10.13 31.74
CA ALA A 204 4.43 -9.77 30.74
C ALA A 204 3.85 -9.61 29.33
N THR A 205 2.57 -9.91 29.15
CA THR A 205 1.90 -9.94 27.84
C THR A 205 1.65 -8.52 27.31
N PRO A 206 2.23 -8.13 26.16
CA PRO A 206 1.84 -6.91 25.47
C PRO A 206 0.46 -7.08 24.83
N PHE A 207 -0.23 -5.96 24.62
CA PHE A 207 -1.53 -5.93 23.97
C PHE A 207 -1.48 -5.08 22.70
N ALA A 208 -2.01 -5.61 21.59
CA ALA A 208 -2.40 -4.80 20.43
C ALA A 208 -3.60 -5.48 19.75
N SER A 209 -4.55 -4.70 19.23
CA SER A 209 -5.74 -5.27 18.57
C SER A 209 -5.44 -5.92 17.22
N SER A 210 -4.38 -5.48 16.56
CA SER A 210 -4.00 -5.98 15.24
C SER A 210 -2.51 -5.82 14.94
N THR A 211 -2.06 -6.56 13.92
CA THR A 211 -0.71 -6.47 13.35
C THR A 211 -0.79 -6.36 11.83
N LEU A 212 0.31 -5.98 11.19
CA LEU A 212 0.46 -5.93 9.75
C LEU A 212 1.51 -6.95 9.31
N TRP A 213 1.15 -7.79 8.35
CA TRP A 213 2.11 -8.56 7.58
C TRP A 213 2.47 -7.79 6.32
N VAL A 214 3.76 -7.73 6.03
CA VAL A 214 4.30 -7.16 4.80
C VAL A 214 4.84 -8.31 3.97
N LEU A 215 4.18 -8.63 2.86
CA LEU A 215 4.61 -9.69 1.95
C LEU A 215 5.24 -9.05 0.71
N TYR A 216 6.43 -9.52 0.33
CA TYR A 216 7.11 -9.12 -0.89
C TYR A 216 6.71 -10.05 -2.02
N ILE A 217 6.03 -9.50 -3.01
CA ILE A 217 5.52 -10.23 -4.16
C ILE A 217 6.59 -10.27 -5.26
N ASN A 218 6.72 -11.45 -5.86
CA ASN A 218 7.65 -11.73 -6.96
C ASN A 218 7.43 -10.73 -8.11
N PRO A 219 8.45 -9.91 -8.44
CA PRO A 219 8.34 -8.91 -9.49
C PRO A 219 8.39 -9.53 -10.89
N ASP A 220 9.02 -10.70 -11.08
CA ASP A 220 9.20 -11.35 -12.38
C ASP A 220 7.88 -11.87 -12.99
N LEU A 221 6.76 -11.78 -12.26
CA LEU A 221 5.43 -12.16 -12.73
C LEU A 221 4.80 -11.05 -13.56
N GLU A 222 4.30 -11.41 -14.75
CA GLU A 222 3.51 -10.52 -15.60
C GLU A 222 2.31 -9.95 -14.84
N ASP A 223 2.00 -8.66 -15.06
CA ASP A 223 1.00 -7.92 -14.28
C ASP A 223 -0.34 -8.62 -14.16
N GLU A 224 -0.92 -9.09 -15.27
CA GLU A 224 -2.21 -9.78 -15.25
C GLU A 224 -2.15 -11.08 -14.42
N VAL A 225 -1.04 -11.82 -14.54
CA VAL A 225 -0.84 -13.07 -13.78
C VAL A 225 -0.69 -12.76 -12.29
N ARG A 226 0.14 -11.77 -11.96
CA ARG A 226 0.39 -11.32 -10.58
C ARG A 226 -0.88 -10.82 -9.91
N GLN A 227 -1.65 -9.97 -10.59
CA GLN A 227 -2.95 -9.45 -10.13
C GLN A 227 -3.94 -10.58 -9.83
N ASN A 228 -4.07 -11.55 -10.74
CA ASN A 228 -4.91 -12.72 -10.51
C ASN A 228 -4.43 -13.57 -9.32
N MET A 229 -3.12 -13.80 -9.21
CA MET A 229 -2.53 -14.60 -8.13
C MET A 229 -2.65 -13.93 -6.76
N VAL A 230 -2.50 -12.61 -6.68
CA VAL A 230 -2.74 -11.84 -5.45
C VAL A 230 -4.22 -11.91 -5.04
N ASN A 231 -5.15 -11.90 -6.00
CA ASN A 231 -6.56 -12.14 -5.69
C ASN A 231 -6.82 -13.57 -5.17
N LEU A 232 -6.16 -14.59 -5.74
CA LEU A 232 -6.24 -15.97 -5.22
C LEU A 232 -5.67 -16.06 -3.79
N LEU A 233 -4.59 -15.34 -3.49
CA LEU A 233 -4.04 -15.23 -2.14
C LEU A 233 -5.07 -14.65 -1.17
N ARG A 234 -5.77 -13.57 -1.56
CA ARG A 234 -6.91 -13.02 -0.77
C ARG A 234 -7.97 -14.08 -0.51
N LEU A 235 -8.33 -14.90 -1.50
CA LEU A 235 -9.30 -15.98 -1.31
C LEU A 235 -8.80 -17.10 -0.38
N GLN A 236 -7.49 -17.32 -0.33
CA GLN A 236 -6.88 -18.27 0.59
C GLN A 236 -6.94 -17.77 2.05
N LEU A 237 -6.68 -16.48 2.27
CA LEU A 237 -6.85 -15.85 3.59
C LEU A 237 -8.29 -15.91 4.08
N ASN A 238 -9.27 -15.63 3.20
CA ASN A 238 -10.69 -15.76 3.55
C ASN A 238 -11.09 -17.19 3.93
N GLN A 239 -10.43 -18.21 3.35
CA GLN A 239 -10.66 -19.61 3.72
C GLN A 239 -10.07 -19.94 5.10
N MET A 240 -8.90 -19.38 5.43
CA MET A 240 -8.29 -19.54 6.75
C MET A 240 -9.13 -18.85 7.84
N GLU A 241 -9.62 -17.64 7.57
CA GLU A 241 -10.56 -16.94 8.46
C GLU A 241 -11.83 -17.76 8.74
N ALA A 242 -12.38 -18.41 7.72
CA ALA A 242 -13.59 -19.21 7.84
C ALA A 242 -13.37 -20.60 8.48
N ALA A 243 -12.13 -20.96 8.82
CA ALA A 243 -11.82 -22.25 9.43
C ALA A 243 -12.36 -22.34 10.87
N ASP A 244 -12.84 -23.52 11.24
CA ASP A 244 -13.32 -23.77 12.61
C ASP A 244 -12.18 -23.55 13.62
N GLY A 245 -12.38 -22.62 14.55
CA GLY A 245 -11.38 -22.26 15.56
C GLY A 245 -10.39 -21.18 15.14
N SER A 246 -10.61 -20.51 13.99
CA SER A 246 -9.89 -19.27 13.68
C SER A 246 -10.36 -18.14 14.58
N ASP A 247 -9.43 -17.52 15.29
CA ASP A 247 -9.64 -16.30 16.07
C ASP A 247 -8.96 -15.09 15.41
N LEU A 248 -8.71 -15.15 14.10
CA LEU A 248 -8.07 -14.09 13.30
C LEU A 248 -8.92 -13.72 12.08
N GLU A 249 -8.97 -12.42 11.78
CA GLU A 249 -9.58 -11.83 10.59
C GLU A 249 -8.49 -11.17 9.73
N TYR A 250 -8.61 -11.29 8.40
CA TYR A 250 -7.57 -10.87 7.45
C TYR A 250 -8.08 -9.82 6.46
N GLY A 251 -7.54 -8.60 6.54
CA GLY A 251 -7.72 -7.55 5.54
C GLY A 251 -6.53 -7.48 4.58
N VAL A 252 -6.74 -7.40 3.27
CA VAL A 252 -5.66 -7.41 2.28
C VAL A 252 -5.66 -6.14 1.45
N ILE A 253 -4.48 -5.53 1.24
CA ILE A 253 -4.30 -4.37 0.38
C ILE A 253 -3.01 -4.47 -0.45
N SER A 254 -3.13 -4.19 -1.75
CA SER A 254 -2.01 -3.97 -2.67
C SER A 254 -2.48 -3.21 -3.90
N ASN A 255 -1.54 -2.61 -4.63
CA ASN A 255 -1.84 -1.98 -5.92
C ASN A 255 -2.38 -3.02 -6.93
N ASP A 256 -1.80 -4.22 -6.97
CA ASP A 256 -2.25 -5.30 -7.85
C ASP A 256 -3.71 -5.71 -7.58
N LEU A 257 -4.13 -5.73 -6.30
CA LEU A 257 -5.51 -6.04 -5.95
C LEU A 257 -6.47 -4.92 -6.37
N ILE A 258 -6.06 -3.66 -6.22
CA ILE A 258 -6.84 -2.50 -6.67
C ILE A 258 -6.99 -2.52 -8.20
N SER A 259 -5.90 -2.78 -8.93
CA SER A 259 -5.92 -2.94 -10.39
C SER A 259 -6.80 -4.10 -10.84
N HIS A 260 -6.72 -5.25 -10.16
CA HIS A 260 -7.59 -6.40 -10.43
C HIS A 260 -9.08 -6.06 -10.23
N ASP A 261 -9.43 -5.47 -9.08
CA ASP A 261 -10.84 -5.19 -8.74
C ASP A 261 -11.44 -4.10 -9.65
N THR A 262 -10.64 -3.11 -10.06
CA THR A 262 -11.08 -2.10 -11.04
C THR A 262 -11.29 -2.68 -12.43
N ALA A 263 -10.42 -3.58 -12.89
CA ALA A 263 -10.58 -4.28 -14.16
C ALA A 263 -11.83 -5.18 -14.17
N ALA A 264 -12.10 -5.89 -13.07
CA ALA A 264 -13.28 -6.73 -12.90
C ALA A 264 -14.58 -5.92 -12.98
N GLU A 265 -14.64 -4.77 -12.32
CA GLU A 265 -15.81 -3.88 -12.34
C GLU A 265 -16.06 -3.29 -13.73
N ALA A 266 -14.99 -2.90 -14.44
CA ALA A 266 -15.05 -2.41 -15.81
C ALA A 266 -15.56 -3.48 -16.79
N ALA A 267 -15.12 -4.74 -16.62
CA ALA A 267 -15.60 -5.87 -17.41
C ALA A 267 -17.09 -6.18 -17.18
N HIS A 268 -17.60 -5.97 -15.96
CA HIS A 268 -19.01 -6.14 -15.63
C HIS A 268 -19.92 -5.08 -16.29
N HIS A 269 -19.37 -3.93 -16.67
CA HIS A 269 -20.07 -2.83 -17.34
C HIS A 269 -20.03 -2.88 -18.89
N GLY A 270 -19.76 -4.06 -19.49
CA GLY A 270 -19.97 -4.32 -20.93
C GLY A 270 -21.43 -4.07 -21.40
N PRO A 271 -21.69 -3.98 -22.73
CA PRO A 271 -22.90 -3.34 -23.27
C PRO A 271 -24.18 -3.98 -22.72
N PRO A 272 -25.26 -3.19 -22.52
CA PRO A 272 -26.33 -3.51 -21.58
C PRO A 272 -27.07 -4.79 -21.97
N HIS A 273 -26.70 -5.90 -21.34
CA HIS A 273 -27.59 -7.03 -21.18
C HIS A 273 -28.55 -6.67 -20.04
N LYS A 274 -29.82 -6.44 -20.40
CA LYS A 274 -30.91 -6.26 -19.44
C LYS A 274 -31.02 -7.52 -18.56
N THR A 275 -30.50 -7.41 -17.34
CA THR A 275 -30.91 -8.25 -16.22
C THR A 275 -31.52 -7.35 -15.16
N ASN A 276 -32.68 -7.77 -14.64
CA ASN A 276 -33.55 -6.97 -13.77
C ASN A 276 -32.82 -6.52 -12.50
N HIS A 277 -32.41 -5.26 -12.46
CA HIS A 277 -31.99 -4.59 -11.25
C HIS A 277 -33.19 -4.30 -10.35
N VAL A 278 -33.11 -4.76 -9.10
CA VAL A 278 -33.80 -4.12 -7.97
C VAL A 278 -33.11 -2.76 -7.79
N GLY A 279 -33.82 -1.69 -8.14
CA GLY A 279 -33.26 -0.34 -8.12
C GLY A 279 -33.12 0.18 -6.69
N LEU A 280 -31.90 0.56 -6.32
CA LEU A 280 -31.70 1.60 -5.31
C LEU A 280 -31.78 2.95 -6.03
N ALA A 281 -32.94 3.58 -5.97
CA ALA A 281 -33.11 4.95 -6.44
C ALA A 281 -32.49 5.90 -5.40
N VAL A 282 -31.29 6.43 -5.67
CA VAL A 282 -30.86 7.67 -5.01
C VAL A 282 -31.69 8.79 -5.62
N VAL A 283 -32.73 9.18 -4.90
CA VAL A 283 -33.49 10.40 -5.16
C VAL A 283 -32.61 11.57 -4.75
N LEU A 284 -32.00 12.24 -5.73
CA LEU A 284 -31.54 13.62 -5.55
C LEU A 284 -32.80 14.51 -5.50
N ASP A 285 -33.25 14.82 -4.29
CA ASP A 285 -34.21 15.89 -4.04
C ASP A 285 -33.50 17.24 -4.24
N PRO A 286 -33.86 18.08 -5.22
CA PRO A 286 -33.21 19.36 -5.45
C PRO A 286 -33.73 20.48 -4.53
N GLY A 287 -34.39 20.15 -3.43
CA GLY A 287 -35.10 21.09 -2.57
C GLY A 287 -34.49 21.35 -1.19
N ARG A 288 -33.19 21.68 -1.07
CA ARG A 288 -32.60 22.47 0.06
C ARG A 288 -31.08 22.62 -0.11
N VAL A 289 -30.66 23.70 -0.76
CA VAL A 289 -29.30 24.24 -0.61
C VAL A 289 -29.44 25.50 0.26
N GLY A 290 -28.95 25.42 1.50
CA GLY A 290 -28.75 26.58 2.37
C GLY A 290 -27.46 27.30 1.99
N PRO A 291 -27.36 28.62 2.18
CA PRO A 291 -26.22 29.40 1.73
C PRO A 291 -25.07 29.34 2.76
N GLU A 292 -24.40 28.19 2.88
CA GLU A 292 -23.14 28.12 3.65
C GLU A 292 -22.03 27.22 3.08
N ASP A 293 -22.21 26.56 1.93
CA ASP A 293 -21.12 25.78 1.33
C ASP A 293 -20.28 26.64 0.38
N GLU A 294 -19.30 27.34 0.96
CA GLU A 294 -18.24 28.06 0.27
C GLU A 294 -17.26 27.06 -0.38
N ALA A 295 -16.99 27.25 -1.67
CA ALA A 295 -16.06 26.43 -2.44
C ALA A 295 -14.65 26.49 -1.84
N VAL A 296 -14.09 25.32 -1.51
CA VAL A 296 -12.69 25.21 -1.10
C VAL A 296 -11.81 25.58 -2.30
N LEU A 297 -11.08 26.70 -2.15
CA LEU A 297 -10.09 27.20 -3.10
C LEU A 297 -8.91 26.23 -3.23
N SER A 298 -8.42 26.05 -4.46
CA SER A 298 -7.20 25.32 -4.78
C SER A 298 -5.98 25.95 -4.10
N VAL A 299 -5.19 25.14 -3.39
CA VAL A 299 -3.88 25.55 -2.86
C VAL A 299 -2.85 25.44 -4.00
N GLU A 300 -2.31 26.57 -4.43
CA GLU A 300 -1.15 26.63 -5.33
C GLU A 300 0.12 26.50 -4.48
N ILE A 301 0.81 25.35 -4.57
CA ILE A 301 2.15 25.17 -3.97
C ILE A 301 3.16 25.62 -5.03
N GLY A 302 3.80 26.77 -4.80
CA GLY A 302 4.93 27.23 -5.61
C GLY A 302 6.23 26.56 -5.16
N ILE A 303 6.89 25.84 -6.06
CA ILE A 303 8.25 25.33 -5.87
C ILE A 303 9.22 26.43 -6.32
N GLU A 304 9.98 27.00 -5.38
CA GLU A 304 11.07 27.91 -5.70
C GLU A 304 12.35 27.10 -5.95
N HIS A 305 12.91 27.27 -7.14
CA HIS A 305 14.07 26.52 -7.64
C HIS A 305 15.36 27.24 -7.21
N ASP A 306 16.11 26.67 -6.26
CA ASP A 306 17.52 27.02 -6.02
C ASP A 306 18.36 25.74 -6.09
N PRO A 307 19.30 25.59 -7.05
CA PRO A 307 19.95 24.33 -7.34
C PRO A 307 21.18 24.12 -6.46
N GLU A 308 20.97 23.93 -5.15
CA GLU A 308 21.93 23.33 -4.22
C GLU A 308 21.26 23.26 -2.84
N THR A 309 20.89 22.05 -2.41
CA THR A 309 20.31 21.65 -1.09
C THR A 309 18.81 21.30 -1.11
N VAL A 310 18.50 20.02 -0.84
CA VAL A 310 17.14 19.55 -0.50
C VAL A 310 17.04 19.53 1.02
N GLY A 311 16.14 20.34 1.58
CA GLY A 311 15.79 20.31 3.00
C GLY A 311 14.32 19.93 3.18
N LEU A 312 14.03 18.93 4.00
CA LEU A 312 12.68 18.60 4.44
C LEU A 312 12.27 19.57 5.56
N CYS A 313 11.21 20.35 5.33
CA CYS A 313 10.57 21.15 6.36
C CYS A 313 9.32 20.42 6.86
N GLU A 314 9.33 19.98 8.11
CA GLU A 314 8.13 19.46 8.78
C GLU A 314 7.34 20.64 9.37
N VAL A 315 6.15 20.89 8.84
CA VAL A 315 5.22 21.88 9.41
C VAL A 315 4.27 21.15 10.34
N GLY A 316 4.61 21.13 11.63
CA GLY A 316 3.72 20.63 12.68
C GLY A 316 2.59 21.62 12.97
N ILE A 317 1.34 21.22 12.75
CA ILE A 317 0.16 21.97 13.22
C ILE A 317 -0.18 21.45 14.61
N ALA A 318 0.03 22.29 15.63
CA ALA A 318 -0.39 21.99 16.99
C ALA A 318 -1.93 21.99 17.09
N ALA A 319 -2.50 20.92 17.64
CA ALA A 319 -3.91 20.83 17.95
C ALA A 319 -4.25 21.69 19.17
N ALA A 320 -5.05 22.75 18.98
CA ALA A 320 -5.59 23.52 20.09
C ALA A 320 -6.96 24.18 19.78
N VAL A 321 -7.98 23.59 20.42
CA VAL A 321 -9.17 24.24 21.02
C VAL A 321 -10.35 24.66 20.12
N GLY A 322 -11.54 24.23 20.57
CA GLY A 322 -12.83 24.60 20.01
C GLY A 322 -13.43 25.92 20.52
N ARG A 323 -14.61 26.21 19.96
CA ARG A 323 -15.49 27.39 20.14
C ARG A 323 -14.98 28.69 19.50
N ASP A 324 -15.57 28.95 18.33
CA ASP A 324 -16.24 30.19 17.90
C ASP A 324 -15.69 31.50 18.49
N ASP A 325 -14.79 32.16 17.77
CA ASP A 325 -14.68 33.63 17.78
C ASP A 325 -14.10 34.14 16.45
N ARG A 326 -14.90 34.95 15.76
CA ARG A 326 -14.56 35.62 14.49
C ARG A 326 -13.66 36.84 14.75
N ALA A 327 -12.34 36.72 14.60
CA ALA A 327 -11.46 37.85 14.30
C ALA A 327 -10.07 37.41 13.79
N ARG A 328 -9.72 37.86 12.57
CA ARG A 328 -8.38 38.05 11.97
C ARG A 328 -7.19 37.26 12.56
N VAL A 329 -6.67 36.32 11.77
CA VAL A 329 -5.27 35.85 11.90
C VAL A 329 -4.35 36.88 11.23
N LEU A 330 -3.52 37.55 12.03
CA LEU A 330 -2.33 38.29 11.59
C LEU A 330 -1.18 37.26 11.53
N GLY A 331 -0.45 37.22 10.43
CA GLY A 331 0.77 36.42 10.32
C GLY A 331 1.89 37.03 11.16
N GLU A 332 2.47 36.23 12.06
CA GLU A 332 3.67 36.55 12.82
C GLU A 332 4.77 35.57 12.38
N THR A 333 5.81 36.10 11.75
CA THR A 333 7.02 35.37 11.35
C THR A 333 7.98 35.37 12.54
N ASP A 334 8.27 34.20 13.10
CA ASP A 334 9.34 34.02 14.09
C ASP A 334 10.54 33.30 13.45
N ASP A 335 11.69 33.95 13.53
CA ASP A 335 12.98 33.54 12.98
C ASP A 335 13.60 32.37 13.78
N ALA A 336 13.63 31.16 13.22
CA ALA A 336 14.44 30.06 13.75
C ALA A 336 15.85 30.08 13.15
N LYS A 337 16.87 30.20 14.00
CA LYS A 337 18.30 30.19 13.64
C LYS A 337 18.76 28.80 13.20
N ILE A 338 19.33 28.69 12.00
CA ILE A 338 19.99 27.48 11.49
C ILE A 338 21.47 27.46 11.91
N GLU A 339 21.90 26.39 12.57
CA GLU A 339 23.31 26.07 12.79
C GLU A 339 23.85 25.26 11.60
N ARG A 340 24.88 25.78 10.91
CA ARG A 340 25.49 25.17 9.72
C ARG A 340 26.71 24.33 10.13
N VAL A 341 26.72 23.05 9.80
CA VAL A 341 27.94 22.22 9.82
C VAL A 341 28.39 22.02 8.37
N GLY A 342 29.57 22.54 8.03
CA GLY A 342 30.16 22.44 6.70
C GLY A 342 30.84 21.10 6.47
N GLY A 343 30.62 20.51 5.28
CA GLY A 343 31.24 19.28 4.83
C GLY A 343 32.75 19.41 4.61
N VAL A 344 33.46 18.32 4.89
CA VAL A 344 34.85 18.09 4.45
C VAL A 344 34.81 16.92 3.47
N ASP A 345 35.16 17.22 2.22
CA ASP A 345 35.41 16.25 1.15
C ASP A 345 36.70 15.47 1.43
N ASP A 346 36.58 14.15 1.66
CA ASP A 346 37.48 13.08 1.21
C ASP A 346 37.21 11.80 2.04
N ALA A 347 36.44 10.86 1.48
CA ALA A 347 36.34 9.50 1.99
C ALA A 347 36.98 8.52 0.99
N ASP A 348 38.14 7.99 1.36
CA ASP A 348 38.91 6.97 0.62
C ASP A 348 38.37 5.56 0.91
N PHE A 349 37.70 4.94 -0.06
CA PHE A 349 37.04 3.62 0.05
C PHE A 349 37.97 2.41 -0.22
N ARG A 350 39.24 2.44 0.21
CA ARG A 350 40.23 1.39 -0.09
C ARG A 350 40.61 0.47 1.08
N PRO A 351 39.65 -0.07 1.86
CA PRO A 351 39.82 -1.44 2.32
C PRO A 351 38.49 -2.20 2.50
N LEU A 352 37.88 -2.67 1.41
CA LEU A 352 36.85 -3.73 1.44
C LEU A 352 37.27 -4.88 0.53
N GLY A 353 38.45 -5.45 0.79
CA GLY A 353 39.01 -6.52 -0.04
C GLY A 353 39.92 -7.46 0.74
N SER A 354 39.30 -8.38 1.50
CA SER A 354 39.81 -9.70 1.95
C SER A 354 39.02 -10.08 3.22
N GLY A 355 38.31 -11.19 3.38
CA GLY A 355 38.33 -12.53 2.79
C GLY A 355 38.04 -13.52 3.94
N LEU A 356 37.36 -14.64 3.67
CA LEU A 356 37.25 -15.93 4.41
C LEU A 356 35.81 -16.48 4.19
N SER A 357 35.57 -17.38 3.23
CA SER A 357 35.90 -18.82 3.17
C SER A 357 35.03 -19.68 4.09
N LEU A 358 34.07 -20.36 3.44
CA LEU A 358 33.24 -21.47 3.90
C LEU A 358 34.06 -22.66 4.44
N GLU A 359 33.59 -23.25 5.52
CA GLU A 359 33.29 -24.68 5.56
C GLU A 359 31.80 -24.87 5.85
#